data_AF-A0A1M7CV85-F1
#
_entry.id   AF-A0A1M7CV85-F1
#
_cell.length_a   1.000
_cell.length_b   1.000
_cell.length_c   1.000
_cell.angle_alpha   90.00
_cell.angle_beta   90.00
_cell.angle_gamma   90.00
#
_symmetry.space_group_name_H-M   'P 1'
#
loop_
_entity.id
_entity.type
_entity.pdbx_description
1 polymer ?
#
loop_
_entity_poly.entity_id
_entity_poly.type
_entity_poly.pdbx_seq_one_letter_code
_entity_poly.pdbx_strand_id
1 'polypeptide(L)'
;MPLVHAQQNLTLDASGAAAGAGGTGSWDTSSPSWFNGTTFQAWHNLASDNAIFDGTAGSVTLDTPITAYNPTFSTNGYIIDRGTLTLSGASPTVIVDAPMAIINSNLGGSSGLRKGGAGTLVLT
;
A
#
# COMPACT_ATOMS: atom_id res chain seq x y z
N MET A 1 -3.87 24.22 -17.62
CA MET A 1 -2.87 23.52 -16.77
C MET A 1 -3.54 22.23 -16.30
N PRO A 2 -3.06 21.04 -16.65
CA PRO A 2 -3.69 19.82 -16.13
C PRO A 2 -3.47 19.81 -14.61
N LEU A 3 -4.51 19.46 -13.86
CA LEU A 3 -4.43 19.30 -12.41
C LEU A 3 -3.37 18.22 -12.15
N VAL A 4 -2.23 18.60 -11.56
CA VAL A 4 -1.30 17.61 -11.04
C VAL A 4 -1.99 16.98 -9.83
N HIS A 5 -2.24 15.66 -9.87
CA HIS A 5 -2.65 14.94 -8.67
C HIS A 5 -1.48 15.04 -7.68
N ALA A 6 -1.65 15.77 -6.60
CA ALA A 6 -0.66 15.76 -5.53
C ALA A 6 -0.72 14.38 -4.85
N GLN A 7 0.43 13.74 -4.71
CA GLN A 7 0.58 12.49 -3.98
C GLN A 7 -0.11 12.56 -2.61
N GLN A 8 -0.88 11.53 -2.28
CA GLN A 8 -1.66 11.44 -1.05
C GLN A 8 -1.21 10.29 -0.16
N ASN A 9 -1.63 10.35 1.10
CA ASN A 9 -1.55 9.25 2.05
C ASN A 9 -2.92 8.57 2.10
N LEU A 10 -2.98 7.30 1.72
CA LEU A 10 -4.21 6.53 1.68
C LEU A 10 -4.13 5.35 2.64
N THR A 11 -5.07 5.27 3.57
CA THR A 11 -5.13 4.18 4.56
C THR A 11 -6.08 3.10 4.10
N LEU A 12 -5.63 1.84 4.11
CA LEU A 12 -6.45 0.70 3.76
C LEU A 12 -7.59 0.49 4.77
N ASP A 13 -8.77 0.22 4.25
CA ASP A 13 -9.90 -0.37 4.96
C ASP A 13 -10.53 -1.44 4.06
N ALA A 14 -10.09 -2.68 4.25
CA ALA A 14 -10.64 -3.83 3.59
C ALA A 14 -11.86 -4.41 4.34
N SER A 15 -11.98 -4.14 5.64
CA SER A 15 -13.07 -4.62 6.49
C SER A 15 -14.38 -3.82 6.40
N GLY A 16 -14.34 -2.62 5.82
CA GLY A 16 -15.49 -1.79 5.42
C GLY A 16 -15.76 -0.58 6.32
N ALA A 17 -16.29 0.49 5.71
CA ALA A 17 -16.84 1.78 6.20
C ALA A 17 -16.15 2.55 7.35
N ALA A 18 -15.31 1.94 8.18
CA ALA A 18 -14.59 2.56 9.28
C ALA A 18 -13.14 2.82 8.88
N ALA A 19 -12.80 4.10 8.72
CA ALA A 19 -11.45 4.51 8.33
C ALA A 19 -10.35 3.86 9.19
N GLY A 20 -9.34 3.29 8.53
CA GLY A 20 -8.18 2.70 9.21
C GLY A 20 -8.47 1.40 9.96
N ALA A 21 -9.58 0.72 9.65
CA ALA A 21 -9.84 -0.60 10.23
C ALA A 21 -8.91 -1.69 9.66
N GLY A 22 -8.27 -1.46 8.51
CA GLY A 22 -7.35 -2.38 7.89
C GLY A 22 -8.06 -3.63 7.36
N GLY A 23 -7.43 -4.79 7.51
CA GLY A 23 -8.02 -6.09 7.33
C GLY A 23 -7.51 -6.85 6.10
N THR A 24 -8.14 -8.00 5.86
CA THR A 24 -7.90 -8.84 4.68
C THR A 24 -8.80 -8.39 3.54
N GLY A 25 -8.26 -8.23 2.34
CA GLY A 25 -9.04 -7.91 1.15
C GLY A 25 -8.20 -7.58 -0.07
N SER A 26 -8.85 -6.97 -1.06
CA SER A 26 -8.27 -6.67 -2.36
C SER A 26 -7.64 -5.28 -2.42
N TRP A 27 -6.47 -5.20 -3.07
CA TRP A 27 -5.92 -3.96 -3.56
C TRP A 27 -6.13 -3.90 -5.08
N ASP A 28 -7.12 -3.12 -5.48
CA ASP A 28 -7.51 -2.94 -6.88
C ASP A 28 -7.81 -1.46 -7.19
N THR A 29 -8.12 -1.16 -8.46
CA THR A 29 -8.34 0.21 -8.95
C THR A 29 -9.81 0.58 -9.14
N SER A 30 -10.74 -0.18 -8.56
CA SER A 30 -12.19 -0.05 -8.72
C SER A 30 -12.96 0.02 -7.40
N SER A 31 -12.51 -0.70 -6.37
CA SER A 31 -13.15 -0.82 -5.06
C SER A 31 -12.76 0.36 -4.16
N PRO A 32 -13.72 1.02 -3.50
CA PRO A 32 -13.46 2.16 -2.62
C PRO A 32 -12.95 1.70 -1.25
N SER A 33 -11.74 1.13 -1.20
CA SER A 33 -11.12 0.58 0.02
C SER A 33 -10.03 1.46 0.63
N TRP A 34 -9.77 2.64 0.04
CA TRP A 34 -8.69 3.53 0.45
C TRP A 34 -9.22 4.84 1.01
N PHE A 35 -8.99 5.08 2.29
CA PHE A 35 -9.40 6.30 2.97
C PHE A 35 -8.35 7.41 2.80
N ASN A 36 -8.76 8.57 2.28
CA ASN A 36 -7.87 9.71 2.04
C ASN A 36 -7.85 10.75 3.18
N GLY A 37 -8.43 10.42 4.34
CA GLY A 37 -8.65 11.36 5.44
C GLY A 37 -10.04 12.00 5.45
N THR A 38 -10.78 11.93 4.33
CA THR A 38 -12.12 12.52 4.19
C THR A 38 -13.15 11.53 3.64
N THR A 39 -12.81 10.84 2.55
CA THR A 39 -13.68 9.87 1.86
C THR A 39 -12.92 8.62 1.48
N PHE A 40 -13.66 7.55 1.21
CA PHE A 40 -13.12 6.36 0.56
C PHE A 40 -13.05 6.55 -0.96
N GLN A 41 -11.99 6.02 -1.55
CA GLN A 41 -11.76 6.02 -2.99
C GLN A 41 -11.08 4.72 -3.44
N ALA A 42 -11.11 4.47 -4.74
CA ALA A 42 -10.33 3.40 -5.35
C ALA A 42 -8.86 3.81 -5.49
N TRP A 43 -7.96 2.83 -5.59
CA TRP A 43 -6.55 3.11 -5.83
C TRP A 43 -6.32 3.66 -7.24
N HIS A 44 -5.44 4.66 -7.39
CA HIS A 44 -5.12 5.25 -8.68
C HIS A 44 -3.62 5.10 -9.01
N ASN A 45 -3.29 4.16 -9.89
CA ASN A 45 -1.90 3.83 -10.24
C ASN A 45 -1.09 5.00 -10.83
N LEU A 46 -1.73 5.99 -11.46
CA LEU A 46 -1.04 7.15 -12.04
C LEU A 46 -0.66 8.21 -11.00
N ALA A 47 -1.26 8.15 -9.79
CA ALA A 47 -1.00 9.12 -8.73
C ALA A 47 0.31 8.87 -7.99
N SER A 48 0.82 7.62 -7.98
CA SER A 48 1.94 7.21 -7.12
C SER A 48 1.72 7.60 -5.65
N ASP A 49 0.52 7.33 -5.14
CA ASP A 49 0.15 7.62 -3.75
C ASP A 49 0.90 6.70 -2.75
N ASN A 50 0.89 7.09 -1.47
CA ASN A 50 1.40 6.26 -0.37
C ASN A 50 0.29 5.36 0.15
N ALA A 51 0.61 4.07 0.32
CA ALA A 51 -0.30 3.07 0.84
C ALA A 51 0.00 2.84 2.32
N ILE A 52 -0.97 3.04 3.20
CA ILE A 52 -0.83 2.88 4.65
C ILE A 52 -1.62 1.66 5.10
N PHE A 53 -0.90 0.69 5.65
CA PHE A 53 -1.43 -0.53 6.25
C PHE A 53 -1.36 -0.42 7.77
N ASP A 54 -2.47 0.01 8.36
CA ASP A 54 -2.66 0.21 9.79
C ASP A 54 -3.91 -0.55 10.27
N GLY A 55 -4.29 -0.45 11.54
CA GLY A 55 -5.48 -1.11 12.05
C GLY A 55 -5.29 -2.62 12.17
N THR A 56 -6.30 -3.41 11.77
CA THR A 56 -6.24 -4.88 11.85
C THR A 56 -5.39 -5.43 10.72
N ALA A 57 -4.33 -6.18 11.03
CA ALA A 57 -3.50 -6.81 9.99
C ALA A 57 -4.28 -7.91 9.22
N GLY A 58 -3.88 -8.14 7.98
CA GLY A 58 -4.47 -9.15 7.12
C GLY A 58 -3.67 -9.39 5.84
N SER A 59 -4.21 -10.26 4.98
CA SER A 59 -3.68 -10.47 3.64
C SER A 59 -4.32 -9.49 2.66
N VAL A 60 -3.47 -8.75 1.94
CA VAL A 60 -3.88 -7.79 0.92
C VAL A 60 -3.49 -8.35 -0.44
N THR A 61 -4.49 -8.75 -1.22
CA THR A 61 -4.27 -9.38 -2.53
C THR A 61 -4.23 -8.34 -3.63
N LEU A 62 -3.17 -8.33 -4.46
CA LEU A 62 -3.11 -7.47 -5.65
C LEU A 62 -3.90 -8.11 -6.80
N ASP A 63 -5.14 -7.67 -7.00
CA ASP A 63 -6.01 -8.21 -8.07
C ASP A 63 -5.66 -7.67 -9.46
N THR A 64 -4.87 -6.59 -9.50
CA THR A 64 -4.29 -6.01 -10.71
C THR A 64 -2.85 -5.56 -10.41
N PRO A 65 -2.01 -5.28 -11.42
CA PRO A 65 -0.73 -4.62 -11.18
C PRO A 65 -0.94 -3.28 -10.49
N ILE A 66 -0.28 -3.09 -9.35
CA ILE A 66 -0.39 -1.88 -8.53
C ILE A 66 0.90 -1.08 -8.61
N THR A 67 0.76 0.23 -8.72
CA THR A 67 1.85 1.20 -8.61
C THR A 67 1.64 2.04 -7.36
N ALA A 68 2.65 2.07 -6.49
CA ALA A 68 2.64 2.86 -5.25
C ALA A 68 4.01 3.49 -5.01
N TYR A 69 4.05 4.57 -4.25
CA TYR A 69 5.33 5.22 -3.92
C TYR A 69 5.90 4.71 -2.60
N ASN A 70 5.23 4.94 -1.47
CA ASN A 70 5.68 4.43 -0.17
C ASN A 70 4.59 3.58 0.49
N PRO A 71 4.71 2.24 0.41
CA PRO A 71 3.95 1.33 1.28
C PRO A 71 4.47 1.42 2.72
N THR A 72 3.59 1.68 3.67
CA THR A 72 3.90 1.81 5.10
C THR A 72 3.10 0.79 5.91
N PHE A 73 3.78 -0.04 6.68
CA PHE A 73 3.19 -1.06 7.55
C PHE A 73 3.35 -0.68 9.01
N SER A 74 2.24 -0.27 9.63
CA SER A 74 2.16 0.14 11.04
C SER A 74 1.71 -1.00 11.97
N THR A 75 1.00 -2.00 11.44
CA THR A 75 0.56 -3.18 12.20
C THR A 75 1.35 -4.44 11.82
N ASN A 76 1.68 -5.24 12.83
CA ASN A 76 2.37 -6.52 12.64
C ASN A 76 1.51 -7.54 11.88
N GLY A 77 2.11 -8.23 10.90
CA GLY A 77 1.49 -9.39 10.27
C GLY A 77 0.73 -9.10 8.97
N TYR A 78 0.88 -7.91 8.39
CA TYR A 78 0.41 -7.65 7.04
C TYR A 78 1.18 -8.47 5.99
N ILE A 79 0.44 -9.00 5.02
CA ILE A 79 0.98 -9.77 3.90
C ILE A 79 0.44 -9.17 2.61
N ILE A 80 1.31 -8.65 1.74
CA ILE A 80 0.94 -8.29 0.37
C ILE A 80 1.13 -9.53 -0.52
N ASP A 81 0.05 -10.03 -1.08
CA ASP A 81 0.03 -11.32 -1.78
C ASP A 81 -0.35 -11.17 -3.26
N ARG A 82 0.29 -11.99 -4.10
CA ARG A 82 0.02 -12.12 -5.55
C ARG A 82 0.31 -10.84 -6.36
N GLY A 83 0.27 -11.00 -7.68
CA GLY A 83 0.39 -9.87 -8.60
C GLY A 83 1.75 -9.15 -8.52
N THR A 84 1.76 -7.91 -9.01
CA THR A 84 2.97 -7.08 -9.09
C THR A 84 2.75 -5.76 -8.37
N LEU A 85 3.63 -5.46 -7.42
CA LEU A 85 3.74 -4.15 -6.78
C LEU A 85 4.93 -3.40 -7.40
N THR A 86 4.65 -2.35 -8.15
CA THR A 86 5.65 -1.46 -8.74
C THR A 86 5.88 -0.27 -7.83
N LEU A 87 7.12 -0.10 -7.38
CA LEU A 87 7.56 1.05 -6.62
C LEU A 87 7.98 2.19 -7.57
N SER A 88 7.22 3.29 -7.59
CA SER A 88 7.43 4.45 -8.48
C SER A 88 7.72 5.74 -7.70
N GLY A 89 8.18 6.78 -8.40
CA GLY A 89 8.48 8.08 -7.80
C GLY A 89 9.97 8.27 -7.47
N ALA A 90 10.29 9.39 -6.81
CA ALA A 90 11.67 9.73 -6.49
C ALA A 90 12.12 9.03 -5.19
N SER A 91 12.82 7.91 -5.30
CA SER A 91 13.29 7.11 -4.14
C SER A 91 12.17 6.44 -3.33
N PRO A 92 11.31 5.60 -3.94
CA PRO A 92 10.30 4.84 -3.23
C PRO A 92 10.89 4.02 -2.09
N THR A 93 10.18 3.98 -0.96
CA THR A 93 10.60 3.28 0.24
C THR A 93 9.45 2.44 0.79
N VAL A 94 9.70 1.16 1.03
CA VAL A 94 8.83 0.32 1.84
C VAL A 94 9.17 0.57 3.30
N ILE A 95 8.22 1.09 4.06
CA ILE A 95 8.39 1.44 5.47
C ILE A 95 7.71 0.37 6.32
N VAL A 96 8.45 -0.25 7.24
CA VAL A 96 7.88 -1.21 8.19
C VAL A 96 8.20 -0.70 9.59
N ASP A 97 7.21 -0.09 10.22
CA ASP A 97 7.29 0.40 11.60
C ASP A 97 6.75 -0.63 12.60
N ALA A 98 5.95 -1.59 12.12
CA ALA A 98 5.60 -2.81 12.81
C ALA A 98 6.80 -3.77 12.97
N PRO A 99 6.75 -4.78 13.85
CA PRO A 99 7.78 -5.81 13.93
C PRO A 99 8.06 -6.52 12.59
N MET A 100 7.02 -6.85 11.81
CA MET A 100 7.18 -7.57 10.54
C MET A 100 6.04 -7.28 9.55
N ALA A 101 6.41 -7.18 8.27
CA ALA A 101 5.52 -7.26 7.12
C ALA A 101 6.11 -8.20 6.05
N ILE A 102 5.23 -8.83 5.27
CA ILE A 102 5.60 -9.78 4.22
C ILE A 102 5.13 -9.23 2.87
N ILE A 103 5.98 -9.28 1.85
CA ILE A 103 5.60 -9.09 0.46
C ILE A 103 5.87 -10.41 -0.27
N ASN A 104 4.79 -11.12 -0.58
CA ASN A 104 4.74 -12.33 -1.41
C ASN A 104 4.20 -12.00 -2.81
N SER A 105 4.65 -10.86 -3.35
CA SER A 105 4.25 -10.30 -4.64
C SER A 105 5.49 -9.96 -5.45
N ASN A 106 5.40 -9.93 -6.77
CA ASN A 106 6.51 -9.48 -7.59
C ASN A 106 6.77 -8.00 -7.33
N LEU A 107 7.99 -7.66 -6.91
CA LEU A 107 8.42 -6.27 -6.75
C LEU A 107 9.02 -5.74 -8.06
N GLY A 108 8.46 -4.65 -8.58
CA GLY A 108 8.94 -3.93 -9.75
C GLY A 108 9.35 -2.49 -9.43
N GLY A 109 9.92 -1.80 -10.43
CA GLY A 109 10.34 -0.39 -10.33
C GLY A 109 11.79 -0.19 -10.76
N SER A 110 12.13 1.03 -11.18
CA SER A 110 13.46 1.37 -11.70
C SER A 110 14.39 2.00 -10.65
N SER A 111 13.87 2.42 -9.50
CA SER A 111 14.64 3.09 -8.45
C SER A 111 15.26 2.14 -7.41
N GLY A 112 15.06 0.83 -7.58
CA GLY A 112 15.44 -0.19 -6.61
C GLY A 112 14.56 -0.20 -5.36
N LEU A 113 14.74 -1.22 -4.53
CA LEU A 113 14.05 -1.34 -3.24
C LEU A 113 14.81 -0.57 -2.16
N ARG A 114 14.13 0.36 -1.48
CA ARG A 114 14.58 0.96 -0.21
C ARG A 114 13.68 0.47 0.91
N LYS A 115 14.27 0.15 2.06
CA LYS A 115 13.56 -0.22 3.29
C LYS A 115 13.80 0.85 4.36
N GLY A 116 12.71 1.39 4.92
CA GLY A 116 12.72 2.29 6.07
C GLY A 116 11.91 1.72 7.25
N GLY A 117 11.98 2.33 8.43
CA GLY A 117 11.33 1.83 9.65
C GLY A 117 12.11 0.71 10.36
N ALA A 118 11.82 0.50 11.64
CA ALA A 118 12.58 -0.40 12.52
C ALA A 118 12.28 -1.91 12.31
N GLY A 119 11.18 -2.22 11.63
CA GLY A 119 10.67 -3.57 11.41
C GLY A 119 11.41 -4.38 10.36
N THR A 120 11.09 -5.67 10.30
CA THR A 120 11.58 -6.58 9.27
C THR A 120 10.65 -6.60 8.07
N LEU A 121 11.21 -6.43 6.88
CA LEU A 121 10.53 -6.72 5.62
C LEU A 121 10.97 -8.11 5.14
N VAL A 122 10.01 -9.02 4.98
CA VAL A 122 10.24 -10.35 4.40
C VAL A 122 9.77 -10.34 2.95
N LEU A 123 10.63 -10.79 2.05
CA LEU A 123 10.31 -10.99 0.63
C LEU A 123 10.33 -12.49 0.35
N THR A 124 9.32 -12.99 -0.35
CA THR A 124 9.17 -14.42 -0.69
C THR A 124 8.92 -14.65 -2.16
#